data_AF-A0A2T4DRF3-F1
#
_entry.id   AF-A0A2T4DRF3-F1
#
_cell.length_a   1.000
_cell.length_b   1.000
_cell.length_c   1.000
_cell.angle_alpha   90.00
_cell.angle_beta   90.00
_cell.angle_gamma   90.00
#
_symmetry.space_group_name_H-M   'P 1'
#
loop_
_entity.id
_entity.type
_entity.pdbx_description
1 polymer ?
#
loop_
_entity_poly.entity_id
_entity_poly.type
_entity_poly.pdbx_seq_one_letter_code
_entity_poly.pdbx_strand_id
1 'polypeptide(L)' 'MFDSSFYKTPTFIKYLLPQVEWKVATDKKEIYLTFDDGPIPYLTEEILVILKSYNAKATFFCVGDN' A
#
# COMPACT_ATOMS: atom_id res chain seq x y z
N MET A 1 10.62 -26.62 -4.68
CA MET A 1 11.03 -25.72 -3.58
C MET A 1 11.22 -24.30 -4.13
N PHE A 2 10.16 -23.72 -4.68
CA PHE A 2 10.04 -22.30 -5.00
C PHE A 2 8.54 -21.98 -4.93
N ASP A 3 8.10 -21.28 -3.88
CA ASP A 3 6.75 -20.71 -3.80
C ASP A 3 6.69 -19.56 -4.82
N SER A 4 6.11 -19.81 -6.00
CA SER A 4 6.03 -18.87 -7.13
C SER A 4 4.90 -17.85 -6.96
N SER A 5 4.74 -17.35 -5.74
CA SER A 5 3.78 -16.29 -5.44
C SER A 5 4.27 -14.98 -6.06
N PHE A 6 3.74 -14.61 -7.22
CA PHE A 6 4.03 -13.35 -7.94
C PHE A 6 3.75 -12.09 -7.11
N TYR A 7 3.06 -12.21 -5.96
CA TYR A 7 2.83 -11.13 -5.02
C TYR A 7 3.99 -10.92 -4.01
N LYS A 8 5.00 -11.80 -3.98
CA LYS A 8 6.17 -11.67 -3.09
C LYS A 8 7.38 -11.22 -3.89
N THR A 9 8.00 -10.13 -3.46
CA THR A 9 9.29 -9.72 -4.00
C THR A 9 10.36 -10.80 -3.74
N PRO A 10 11.10 -11.25 -4.78
CA PRO A 10 12.20 -12.19 -4.63
C PRO A 10 13.23 -11.74 -3.59
N THR A 11 13.70 -12.66 -2.75
CA THR A 11 14.61 -12.34 -1.63
C THR A 11 15.91 -11.67 -2.08
N PHE A 12 16.44 -12.04 -3.25
CA PHE A 12 17.69 -11.45 -3.75
C PHE A 12 17.56 -9.94 -4.02
N ILE A 13 16.38 -9.45 -4.43
CA ILE A 13 16.13 -8.03 -4.66
C ILE A 13 16.25 -7.24 -3.34
N LYS A 14 15.85 -7.85 -2.22
CA LYS A 14 15.95 -7.23 -0.90
C LYS A 14 17.39 -7.01 -0.47
N TYR A 15 18.30 -7.90 -0.87
CA TYR A 15 19.73 -7.71 -0.64
C TYR A 15 20.35 -6.63 -1.53
N LEU A 16 19.79 -6.40 -2.72
CA LEU A 16 20.27 -5.36 -3.65
C LEU A 16 19.83 -3.94 -3.25
N LEU A 17 18.77 -3.82 -2.44
CA LEU A 17 18.19 -2.54 -2.04
C LEU A 17 18.08 -2.46 -0.50
N PRO A 18 19.22 -2.36 0.21
CA PRO A 18 19.24 -2.33 1.67
C PRO A 18 18.63 -1.06 2.28
N GLN A 19 18.49 0.01 1.50
CA GLN A 19 17.85 1.27 1.91
C GLN A 19 16.31 1.20 1.92
N VAL A 20 15.73 0.14 1.38
CA VAL A 20 14.27 -0.04 1.33
C VAL A 20 13.82 -0.83 2.56
N GLU A 21 12.85 -0.29 3.29
CA GLU A 21 12.20 -1.00 4.38
C GLU A 21 11.20 -2.03 3.84
N TRP A 22 11.63 -3.29 3.75
CA TRP A 22 10.82 -4.38 3.19
C TRP A 22 9.82 -4.99 4.17
N LYS A 23 10.07 -4.85 5.48
CA LYS A 23 9.25 -5.41 6.56
C LYS A 23 9.37 -4.53 7.79
N VAL A 24 8.23 -4.20 8.38
CA VAL A 24 8.17 -3.54 9.69
C VAL A 24 7.88 -4.58 10.76
N ALA A 25 8.73 -4.67 11.79
CA ALA A 25 8.49 -5.55 12.92
C ALA A 25 7.34 -4.99 13.77
N THR A 26 6.28 -5.77 13.93
CA THR A 26 5.11 -5.41 14.74
C THR A 26 4.42 -6.67 15.25
N ASP A 27 3.86 -6.58 16.45
CA ASP A 27 2.97 -7.57 17.05
C ASP A 27 1.49 -7.21 16.86
N LYS A 28 1.22 -6.00 16.35
CA LYS A 28 -0.13 -5.51 16.11
C LYS A 28 -0.70 -6.12 14.84
N LYS A 29 -1.94 -6.59 14.91
CA LYS A 29 -2.70 -7.10 13.77
C LYS A 29 -3.35 -5.95 13.00
N GLU A 30 -2.52 -5.17 12.33
CA GLU A 30 -2.92 -3.97 11.58
C GLU A 30 -2.56 -4.10 10.11
N ILE A 31 -3.37 -3.48 9.24
CA ILE A 31 -3.05 -3.26 7.83
C ILE A 31 -3.18 -1.76 7.54
N TYR A 32 -2.31 -1.24 6.68
CA TYR A 32 -2.32 0.15 6.26
C TYR A 32 -2.72 0.19 4.80
N LEU A 33 -3.87 0.80 4.50
CA LEU A 33 -4.32 1.02 3.13
C LEU A 33 -3.69 2.31 2.61
N THR A 34 -3.02 2.23 1.48
CA THR A 34 -2.40 3.36 0.81
C THR A 34 -2.86 3.44 -0.64
N PHE A 35 -3.07 4.65 -1.14
CA PHE A 35 -3.47 4.92 -2.52
C PHE A 35 -2.51 5.95 -3.11
N ASP A 36 -1.87 5.61 -4.23
CA ASP A 36 -0.93 6.47 -4.94
C ASP A 36 -1.63 7.20 -6.10
N ASP A 37 -1.01 8.26 -6.61
CA ASP A 37 -1.41 8.99 -7.83
C ASP A 37 -2.82 9.61 -7.84
N GLY A 38 -3.41 9.82 -6.65
CA GLY A 38 -4.68 10.52 -6.50
C GLY A 38 -4.54 12.05 -6.38
N PRO A 39 -5.66 12.79 -6.25
CA PRO A 39 -7.04 12.31 -6.33
C PRO A 39 -7.50 12.09 -7.78
N ILE A 40 -8.22 11.00 -8.02
CA ILE A 40 -8.83 10.68 -9.32
C ILE A 40 -10.31 11.07 -9.24
N PRO A 41 -10.81 11.98 -10.12
CA PRO A 41 -12.20 12.40 -10.11
C PRO A 41 -13.16 11.22 -10.11
N TYR A 42 -14.23 11.31 -9.31
CA TYR A 42 -15.22 10.26 -9.04
C TYR A 42 -14.70 9.04 -8.27
N LEU A 43 -13.59 8.42 -8.69
CA LEU A 43 -13.07 7.19 -8.06
C LEU A 43 -12.62 7.42 -6.60
N THR A 44 -11.91 8.52 -6.33
CA THR A 44 -11.47 8.82 -4.96
C THR A 44 -12.67 9.02 -4.02
N GLU A 45 -13.77 9.60 -4.51
CA GLU A 45 -14.99 9.77 -3.72
C GLU A 45 -15.65 8.43 -3.38
N GLU A 46 -15.73 7.50 -4.35
CA GLU A 46 -16.25 6.15 -4.11
C GLU A 46 -15.40 5.38 -3.07
N ILE A 47 -14.07 5.49 -3.16
CA ILE A 47 -13.15 4.89 -2.17
C ILE A 47 -13.42 5.47 -0.78
N LEU A 48 -13.58 6.80 -0.64
CA LEU A 48 -13.86 7.45 0.64
C LEU A 48 -15.20 7.01 1.25
N VAL A 49 -16.23 6.80 0.44
CA VAL A 49 -17.53 6.26 0.90
C VAL A 49 -17.36 4.86 1.47
N ILE A 50 -16.60 3.99 0.81
CA ILE A 50 -16.31 2.64 1.28
C ILE A 50 -15.48 2.67 2.57
N LEU A 51 -14.40 3.46 2.62
CA LEU A 51 -13.58 3.59 3.83
C LEU A 51 -14.44 4.03 5.02
N LYS A 52 -15.33 5.01 4.81
CA LYS A 52 -16.26 5.48 5.83
C LYS A 52 -17.23 4.40 6.30
N SER A 53 -17.77 3.56 5.41
CA SER A 53 -18.72 2.51 5.78
C SER A 53 -18.09 1.44 6.68
N TYR A 54 -16.79 1.20 6.53
CA TYR A 54 -16.02 0.29 7.39
C TYR A 54 -15.37 0.99 8.59
N ASN A 55 -15.58 2.30 8.79
CA ASN A 55 -14.84 3.12 9.76
C ASN A 55 -13.31 2.93 9.64
N ALA A 56 -12.84 2.74 8.41
CA ALA A 56 -11.45 2.50 8.08
C ALA A 56 -10.73 3.81 7.75
N LYS A 57 -9.43 3.85 8.06
CA LYS A 57 -8.53 4.94 7.68
C LYS A 57 -7.59 4.46 6.58
N ALA A 58 -7.20 5.39 5.71
CA ALA A 58 -6.23 5.16 4.65
C ALA A 58 -5.33 6.39 4.48
N THR A 59 -4.20 6.20 3.82
CA THR A 59 -3.29 7.28 3.41
C THR A 59 -3.38 7.46 1.90
N PHE A 60 -3.54 8.70 1.44
CA PHE A 60 -3.52 9.04 0.02
C PHE A 60 -2.23 9.80 -0.26
N PHE A 61 -1.38 9.25 -1.12
CA PHE A 61 -0.19 9.91 -1.64
C PHE A 61 -0.58 10.68 -2.89
N CYS A 62 -1.07 11.90 -2.69
CA CYS A 62 -1.58 12.71 -3.79
C CYS A 62 -0.46 13.32 -4.63
N VAL A 63 -0.70 13.37 -5.94
CA VAL A 63 0.12 14.11 -6.90
C VAL A 63 -0.57 15.45 -7.20
N GLY A 64 0.22 16.47 -7.54
CA GLY A 64 -0.32 17.75 -8.02
C GLY A 64 -0.73 17.66 -9.48
N ASP A 65 -1.43 18.69 -9.96
CA ASP A 65 -1.65 18.89 -11.39
C ASP A 65 -0.31 19.25 -12.06
N ASN A 66 0.03 18.55 -13.15
CA ASN A 66 1.22 18.84 -13.97
C ASN A 66 0.93 19.90 -15.04
#